data_AF-A0A7L4P6Q5-F1
#
_entry.id   AF-A0A7L4P6Q5-F1
#
_cell.length_a   1.000
_cell.length_b   1.000
_cell.length_c   1.000
_cell.angle_alpha   90.00
_cell.angle_beta   90.00
_cell.angle_gamma   90.00
#
_symmetry.space_group_name_H-M   'P 1'
#
loop_
_entity.id
_entity.type
_entity.pdbx_description
1 polymer ?
#
loop_
_entity_poly.entity_id
_entity_poly.type
_entity_poly.pdbx_seq_one_letter_code
_entity_poly.pdbx_strand_id
1 'polypeptide(L)' 'MVENNQEQYWMLGFLGFLGFLGLNGFTSHDPWQFFLFCQFGLFGFFNFKYQNKAIMAIALLGVALGLILGILGILGIIKV' A
#
# COMPACT_ATOMS: atom_id res chain seq x y z
N MET A 1 -0.44 -4.95 -33.13
CA MET A 1 -0.32 -3.86 -32.15
C MET A 1 -0.06 -4.51 -30.80
N VAL A 2 1.20 -4.82 -30.51
CA VAL A 2 1.62 -5.41 -29.22
C VAL A 2 1.97 -4.22 -28.33
N GLU A 3 0.94 -3.49 -27.93
CA GLU A 3 1.09 -2.34 -27.05
C GLU A 3 0.85 -2.82 -25.62
N ASN A 4 1.89 -2.67 -24.80
CA ASN A 4 1.76 -2.30 -23.39
C ASN A 4 1.29 -3.38 -22.38
N ASN A 5 2.08 -4.46 -22.21
CA ASN A 5 2.04 -5.26 -20.97
C ASN A 5 3.17 -4.92 -19.99
N GLN A 6 4.28 -4.32 -20.46
CA GLN A 6 5.46 -4.04 -19.63
C GLN A 6 5.20 -2.93 -18.60
N GLU A 7 4.41 -1.90 -18.91
CA GLU A 7 4.12 -0.82 -17.96
C GLU A 7 3.28 -1.31 -16.77
N GLN A 8 2.35 -2.23 -17.03
CA GLN A 8 1.57 -2.84 -15.95
C GLN A 8 2.45 -3.61 -14.97
N TYR A 9 3.40 -4.42 -15.44
CA TYR A 9 4.28 -5.18 -14.54
C TYR A 9 5.20 -4.29 -13.69
N TRP A 10 5.70 -3.18 -14.26
CA TRP A 10 6.52 -2.23 -13.52
C TRP A 10 5.72 -1.56 -12.39
N MET A 11 4.49 -1.17 -12.70
CA MET A 11 3.58 -0.57 -11.72
C MET A 11 3.19 -1.55 -10.61
N LEU A 12 3.05 -2.84 -10.91
CA LEU A 12 2.85 -3.88 -9.90
C LEU A 12 4.08 -4.06 -9.00
N GLY A 13 5.27 -4.02 -9.57
CA GLY A 13 6.53 -4.04 -8.81
C GLY A 13 6.66 -2.81 -7.90
N PHE A 14 6.30 -1.63 -8.40
CA PHE A 14 6.29 -0.39 -7.62
C PHE A 14 5.26 -0.43 -6.48
N LEU A 15 4.09 -1.01 -6.73
CA LEU A 15 3.10 -1.29 -5.69
C LEU A 15 3.69 -2.21 -4.62
N GLY A 16 4.22 -3.37 -5.01
CA GLY A 16 4.85 -4.30 -4.06
C GLY A 16 5.96 -3.64 -3.23
N PHE A 17 6.75 -2.76 -3.85
CA PHE A 17 7.77 -1.97 -3.19
C PHE A 17 7.19 -0.98 -2.17
N LEU A 18 6.15 -0.22 -2.51
CA LEU A 18 5.45 0.67 -1.58
C LEU A 18 4.87 -0.09 -0.38
N GLY A 19 4.28 -1.26 -0.62
CA GLY A 19 3.79 -2.14 0.44
C GLY A 19 4.92 -2.60 1.36
N PHE A 20 6.07 -3.01 0.80
CA PHE A 20 7.23 -3.40 1.57
C PHE A 20 7.84 -2.24 2.38
N LEU A 21 7.95 -1.04 1.79
CA LEU A 21 8.45 0.14 2.48
C LEU A 21 7.55 0.55 3.64
N GLY A 22 6.23 0.40 3.46
CA GLY A 22 5.27 0.66 4.53
C GLY A 22 5.36 -0.31 5.70
N LEU A 23 5.75 -1.57 5.45
CA LEU A 23 6.04 -2.54 6.52
C LEU A 23 7.34 -2.20 7.28
N ASN A 24 8.28 -1.52 6.63
CA ASN A 24 9.49 -1.04 7.29
C ASN A 24 9.18 -0.01 8.41
N GLY A 25 8.02 0.66 8.33
CA GLY A 25 7.56 1.60 9.36
C GLY A 25 7.45 1.00 10.75
N PHE A 26 7.17 -0.31 10.85
CA PHE A 26 7.15 -1.04 12.13
C PHE A 26 8.54 -1.27 12.73
N THR A 27 9.59 -1.21 11.92
CA THR A 27 10.98 -1.39 12.39
C THR A 27 11.62 -0.04 12.67
N SER A 28 11.38 0.94 11.80
CA SER A 28 12.03 2.25 11.84
C SER A 28 11.41 3.23 12.83
N HIS A 29 10.32 2.89 13.52
CA HIS A 29 9.64 3.80 14.43
C HIS A 29 9.21 5.13 13.81
N ASP A 30 8.94 5.09 12.51
CA ASP A 30 8.57 6.24 11.70
C ASP A 30 7.11 6.11 11.24
N PRO A 31 6.17 6.81 11.90
CA PRO A 31 4.74 6.78 11.55
C PRO A 31 4.48 7.21 10.11
N TRP A 32 5.38 8.02 9.54
CA TRP A 32 5.30 8.51 8.17
C TRP A 32 5.33 7.39 7.13
N GLN A 33 6.03 6.29 7.42
CA GLN A 33 6.15 5.17 6.49
C GLN A 33 4.82 4.40 6.34
N PHE A 34 3.92 4.43 7.33
CA PHE A 34 2.58 3.83 7.19
C PHE A 34 1.70 4.56 6.17
N PHE A 35 1.95 5.84 5.89
CA PHE A 35 1.27 6.55 4.80
C PHE A 35 1.67 5.99 3.43
N LEU A 36 2.88 5.45 3.27
CA LEU A 36 3.28 4.76 2.04
C LEU A 36 2.52 3.44 1.87
N PHE A 37 2.24 2.75 2.98
CA PHE A 37 1.35 1.58 2.97
C PHE A 37 -0.08 1.94 2.58
N CYS A 38 -0.57 3.09 3.06
CA CYS A 38 -1.87 3.62 2.66
C CYS A 38 -1.89 3.98 1.16
N GLN A 39 -0.82 4.61 0.67
CA GLN A 39 -0.63 4.95 -0.74
C GLN A 39 -0.61 3.69 -1.64
N PHE A 40 0.05 2.62 -1.18
CA PHE A 40 0.02 1.30 -1.83
C PHE A 40 -1.41 0.79 -2.02
N GLY A 41 -2.20 0.80 -0.94
CA GLY A 41 -3.58 0.35 -0.99
C GLY A 41 -4.44 1.22 -1.90
N LEU A 42 -4.24 2.55 -1.89
CA LEU A 42 -4.99 3.50 -2.71
C LEU A 42 -4.70 3.30 -4.21
N PHE A 43 -3.42 3.17 -4.56
CA PHE A 43 -3.04 2.87 -5.93
C PHE A 43 -3.52 1.48 -6.34
N GLY A 44 -3.45 0.47 -5.48
CA GLY A 44 -3.99 -0.87 -5.75
C GLY A 44 -5.49 -0.87 -5.99
N PHE A 45 -6.24 -0.10 -5.20
CA PHE A 45 -7.68 0.04 -5.36
C PHE A 45 -8.04 0.70 -6.68
N PHE A 46 -7.38 1.80 -7.05
CA PHE A 46 -7.63 2.51 -8.31
C PHE A 46 -7.22 1.69 -9.54
N ASN A 47 -6.12 0.94 -9.46
CA ASN A 47 -5.62 0.14 -10.58
C ASN A 47 -6.45 -1.12 -10.82
N PHE A 48 -6.78 -1.84 -9.75
CA PHE A 48 -7.41 -3.16 -9.84
C PHE A 48 -8.93 -3.12 -9.74
N LYS A 49 -9.54 -1.93 -9.70
CA LYS A 49 -10.98 -1.70 -9.56
C LYS A 49 -11.85 -2.58 -10.47
N TYR A 50 -11.37 -2.93 -11.66
CA TYR A 50 -12.12 -3.69 -12.66
C TYR A 50 -11.56 -5.08 -13.00
N GLN A 51 -10.37 -5.44 -12.51
CA GLN A 51 -9.66 -6.65 -12.94
C GLN A 51 -9.95 -7.86 -12.03
N ASN A 52 -10.00 -7.67 -10.70
CA ASN A 52 -10.26 -8.77 -9.78
C ASN A 52 -10.71 -8.28 -8.39
N LYS A 53 -11.90 -8.72 -7.95
CA LYS A 53 -12.50 -8.33 -6.65
C LYS A 53 -11.62 -8.73 -5.45
N ALA A 54 -10.85 -9.81 -5.56
CA ALA A 54 -9.95 -10.26 -4.49
C ALA A 54 -8.78 -9.28 -4.27
N ILE A 55 -8.18 -8.79 -5.36
CA ILE A 55 -7.05 -7.86 -5.31
C ILE A 55 -7.52 -6.50 -4.81
N MET A 56 -8.72 -6.08 -5.21
CA MET A 56 -9.37 -4.88 -4.70
C MET A 56 -9.61 -4.96 -3.19
N ALA A 57 -10.04 -6.13 -2.67
CA ALA A 57 -10.22 -6.33 -1.23
C ALA A 57 -8.89 -6.26 -0.45
N ILE A 58 -7.82 -6.85 -0.98
CA ILE A 58 -6.47 -6.79 -0.39
C ILE A 58 -5.95 -5.34 -0.41
N ALA A 59 -6.16 -4.62 -1.50
CA ALA A 59 -5.77 -3.22 -1.62
C ALA A 59 -6.53 -2.33 -0.63
N LEU A 60 -7.84 -2.52 -0.49
CA LEU A 60 -8.67 -1.81 0.48
C LEU A 60 -8.25 -2.12 1.93
N LEU A 61 -7.90 -3.38 2.23
CA LEU A 61 -7.31 -3.79 3.50
C LEU A 61 -5.98 -3.08 3.74
N GLY A 62 -5.13 -2.97 2.70
CA GLY A 62 -3.88 -2.21 2.76
C GLY A 62 -4.09 -0.74 3.12
N VAL A 63 -5.08 -0.08 2.51
CA VAL A 63 -5.47 1.30 2.86
C VAL A 63 -5.89 1.37 4.32
N ALA A 64 -6.86 0.55 4.72
CA ALA A 64 -7.45 0.61 6.05
C ALA A 64 -6.40 0.34 7.14
N LEU A 65 -5.57 -0.70 6.96
CA LEU A 65 -4.49 -1.03 7.88
C LEU A 65 -3.44 0.08 7.92
N GLY A 66 -3.00 0.61 6.77
CA GLY A 66 -2.04 1.71 6.72
C GLY A 66 -2.54 2.98 7.42
N LEU A 67 -3.83 3.31 7.28
CA LEU A 67 -4.46 4.44 7.94
C LEU A 67 -4.57 4.23 9.46
N ILE A 68 -5.06 3.06 9.88
CA ILE A 68 -5.21 2.73 11.31
C ILE A 68 -3.84 2.74 11.98
N LEU A 69 -2.85 2.07 11.39
CA LEU A 69 -1.49 2.00 11.93
C LEU A 69 -0.79 3.36 11.92
N GLY A 70 -0.96 4.16 10.86
CA GLY A 70 -0.43 5.53 10.79
C GLY A 70 -1.04 6.43 11.87
N ILE A 71 -2.36 6.38 12.06
CA ILE A 71 -3.05 7.14 13.11
C ILE A 71 -2.58 6.70 14.50
N LEU A 72 -2.53 5.38 14.76
CA LEU A 72 -2.06 4.84 16.04
C LEU A 72 -0.58 5.17 16.31
N GLY A 73 0.26 5.20 15.28
CA GLY A 73 1.65 5.62 15.35
C GLY A 73 1.82 7.10 15.66
N ILE A 74 1.04 7.99 15.01
CA ILE A 74 1.04 9.43 15.32
C ILE A 74 0.54 9.69 16.74
N LEU A 75 -0.48 8.94 17.20
CA LEU A 75 -1.00 9.04 18.56
C LEU A 75 -0.03 8.50 19.62
N GLY A 76 1.05 7.83 19.24
CA GLY A 76 2.03 7.23 20.16
C GLY A 76 1.46 6.08 21.00
N ILE A 77 0.31 5.51 20.61
CA ILE A 77 -0.34 4.39 21.30
C ILE A 77 0.49 3.11 21.13
N ILE A 78 1.16 2.98 19.98
CA ILE A 78 2.12 1.93 19.70
C ILE A 78 3.48 2.61 19.63
N LYS A 79 4.49 2.05 20.30
CA LYS A 79 5.89 2.20 19.86
C LYS A 79 6.02 1.42 18.57
N VAL A 80 5.48 1.98 17.49
CA VAL A 80 5.98 1.66 16.16
C VAL A 80 7.36 2.19 16.08
#